data_AF-A0A9P8SCF8-F1
#
_entry.id   AF-A0A9P8SCF8-F1
#
_cell.length_a   1.000
_cell.length_b   1.000
_cell.length_c   1.000
_cell.angle_alpha   90.00
_cell.angle_beta   90.00
_cell.angle_gamma   90.00
#
_symmetry.space_group_name_H-M   'P 1'
#
loop_
_entity.id
_entity.type
_entity.pdbx_description
1 polymer ?
#
loop_
_entity_poly.entity_id
_entity_poly.type
_entity_poly.pdbx_seq_one_letter_code
_entity_poly.pdbx_strand_id
1 'polypeptide(L)'
;MSKDTIQRTILTEPQDWDKWLKELRARVDKTIHKLIFEHDKTPLELPERPEFSDFNAEAERFADLNAGQQKAYSEASRDYEGRRKEYLYETRLVTAARTTITETISKAKLTSLHDDETLREWFVKLEASTAPTRGYMMERIRAQYTIHLRAFPTKNISTWLARWEEIMGEAEQYFLVEAVTGQWLRDIASLIKPLSDGFSAIFIRGSKRLTKPPPSSSRSIKHIGQGFIENLQSDKNNT
;
A
#
# COMPACT_ATOMS: atom_id res chain seq x y z
N MET A 1 -6.68 25.34 -13.59
CA MET A 1 -5.82 24.25 -13.07
C MET A 1 -6.68 23.38 -12.17
N SER A 2 -7.17 22.24 -12.67
CA SER A 2 -7.90 21.29 -11.83
C SER A 2 -6.93 20.75 -10.78
N LYS A 3 -7.25 20.95 -9.50
CA LYS A 3 -6.65 20.17 -8.43
C LYS A 3 -7.12 18.74 -8.65
N ASP A 4 -6.28 17.92 -9.28
CA ASP A 4 -6.45 16.47 -9.22
C ASP A 4 -6.37 16.11 -7.74
N THR A 5 -7.55 15.99 -7.14
CA THR A 5 -7.71 15.60 -5.75
C THR A 5 -7.42 14.12 -5.76
N ILE A 6 -6.17 13.74 -5.47
CA ILE A 6 -5.78 12.35 -5.33
C ILE A 6 -6.74 11.75 -4.30
N GLN A 7 -7.70 10.95 -4.79
CA GLN A 7 -8.76 10.40 -3.99
C GLN A 7 -8.11 9.43 -3.00
N ARG A 8 -8.09 9.82 -1.72
CA ARG A 8 -7.43 9.06 -0.66
C ARG A 8 -8.29 7.86 -0.31
N THR A 9 -7.67 6.70 -0.19
CA THR A 9 -8.38 5.51 0.30
C THR A 9 -8.64 5.67 1.79
N ILE A 10 -9.92 5.62 2.19
CA ILE A 10 -10.32 5.66 3.60
C ILE A 10 -10.53 4.23 4.07
N LEU A 11 -9.74 3.77 5.03
CA LEU A 11 -9.85 2.43 5.59
C LEU A 11 -11.16 2.26 6.36
N THR A 12 -12.12 1.57 5.74
CA THR A 12 -13.43 1.31 6.33
C THR A 12 -13.71 -0.19 6.36
N GLU A 13 -13.55 -0.84 5.21
CA GLU A 13 -13.90 -2.25 5.00
C GLU A 13 -12.68 -3.06 4.53
N PRO A 14 -12.73 -4.40 4.58
CA PRO A 14 -11.57 -5.22 4.28
C PRO A 14 -11.01 -5.06 2.85
N GLN A 15 -11.84 -4.72 1.87
CA GLN A 15 -11.37 -4.44 0.50
C GLN A 15 -10.53 -3.16 0.38
N ASP A 16 -10.60 -2.25 1.36
CA ASP A 16 -9.80 -1.03 1.36
C ASP A 16 -8.35 -1.32 1.79
N TRP A 17 -8.12 -2.44 2.49
CA TRP A 17 -6.88 -2.75 3.19
C TRP A 17 -5.64 -2.66 2.32
N ASP A 18 -5.59 -3.38 1.20
CA ASP A 18 -4.39 -3.47 0.37
C ASP A 18 -4.02 -2.12 -0.24
N LYS A 19 -5.04 -1.39 -0.72
CA LYS A 19 -4.86 -0.07 -1.33
C LYS A 19 -4.44 0.95 -0.28
N TRP A 20 -5.09 0.95 0.87
CA TRP A 20 -4.75 1.81 2.00
C TRP A 20 -3.33 1.53 2.51
N LEU A 21 -2.96 0.26 2.70
CA LEU A 21 -1.62 -0.14 3.17
C LEU A 21 -0.53 0.31 2.19
N LYS A 22 -0.78 0.16 0.88
CA LYS A 22 0.13 0.63 -0.17
C LYS A 22 0.28 2.16 -0.12
N GLU A 23 -0.81 2.90 0.01
CA GLU A 23 -0.78 4.36 0.14
C GLU A 23 -0.07 4.82 1.42
N LEU A 24 -0.32 4.16 2.56
CA LEU A 24 0.33 4.46 3.84
C LEU A 24 1.84 4.28 3.74
N ARG A 25 2.31 3.14 3.23
CA ARG A 25 3.75 2.86 3.02
C ARG A 25 4.42 3.88 2.11
N ALA A 26 3.70 4.41 1.13
CA ALA A 26 4.22 5.42 0.21
C ALA A 26 4.31 6.82 0.82
N ARG A 27 3.43 7.15 1.79
CA ARG A 27 3.34 8.47 2.42
C ARG A 27 4.19 8.61 3.67
N VAL A 28 4.34 7.54 4.43
CA VAL A 28 5.17 7.54 5.64
C VAL A 28 6.63 7.49 5.25
N ASP A 29 7.44 8.31 5.91
CA ASP A 29 8.88 8.35 5.73
C ASP A 29 9.52 6.97 6.00
N LYS A 30 10.37 6.52 5.07
CA LYS A 30 11.00 5.20 5.12
C LYS A 30 11.85 4.97 6.35
N THR A 31 12.42 6.03 6.94
CA THR A 31 13.29 5.93 8.12
C THR A 31 12.57 5.39 9.35
N ILE A 32 11.24 5.58 9.44
CA ILE A 32 10.41 5.10 10.55
C ILE A 32 9.55 3.88 10.20
N HIS A 33 9.69 3.28 9.01
CA HIS A 33 8.90 2.09 8.62
C HIS A 33 9.03 0.96 9.63
N LYS A 34 10.23 0.78 10.19
CA LYS A 34 10.52 -0.21 11.23
C LYS A 34 9.64 -0.03 12.48
N LEU A 35 9.30 1.22 12.85
CA LEU A 35 8.44 1.53 14.01
C LEU A 35 6.96 1.18 13.79
N ILE A 36 6.56 0.94 12.54
CA ILE A 36 5.16 0.66 12.17
C ILE A 36 5.00 -0.81 11.80
N PHE A 37 5.93 -1.36 11.02
CA PHE A 37 5.76 -2.65 10.35
C PHE A 37 6.63 -3.78 10.91
N GLU A 38 7.66 -3.49 11.72
CA GLU A 38 8.53 -4.50 12.31
C GLU A 38 8.22 -4.71 13.79
N HIS A 39 8.43 -5.95 14.27
CA HIS A 39 8.32 -6.30 15.69
C HIS A 39 9.53 -5.77 16.47
N ASP A 40 9.28 -5.43 17.74
CA ASP A 40 10.32 -5.09 18.72
C ASP A 40 11.13 -3.81 18.41
N LYS A 41 10.56 -2.90 17.61
CA LYS A 41 11.14 -1.58 17.36
C LYS A 41 10.43 -0.52 18.18
N THR A 42 11.19 0.10 19.06
CA THR A 42 10.73 1.22 19.89
C THR A 42 11.23 2.55 19.34
N PRO A 43 10.45 3.63 19.51
CA PRO A 43 10.95 4.98 19.26
C PRO A 43 12.18 5.29 20.11
N LEU A 44 12.99 6.25 19.66
CA LEU A 44 14.05 6.84 20.44
C LEU A 44 13.50 7.45 21.72
N GLU A 45 14.20 7.22 22.81
CA GLU A 45 13.92 7.87 24.09
C GLU A 45 14.55 9.25 24.14
N LEU A 46 13.94 10.16 24.91
CA LEU A 46 14.52 11.48 25.16
C LEU A 46 15.86 11.28 25.88
N PRO A 47 16.99 11.70 25.30
CA PRO A 47 18.28 11.53 25.96
C PRO A 47 18.36 12.38 27.22
N GLU A 48 19.00 11.85 28.24
CA GLU A 48 19.30 12.58 29.48
C GLU A 48 20.37 13.63 29.23
N ARG A 49 20.16 14.82 29.80
CA ARG A 49 21.11 15.91 29.72
C ARG A 49 22.24 15.64 30.73
N PRO A 50 23.52 15.73 30.32
CA PRO A 50 24.61 15.61 31.27
C PRO A 50 24.60 16.78 32.26
N GLU A 51 24.78 16.46 33.53
CA GLU A 51 24.92 17.42 34.61
C GLU A 51 26.40 17.59 34.98
N PHE A 52 26.73 18.66 35.70
CA PHE A 52 28.10 18.85 36.18
C PHE A 52 28.45 17.83 37.27
N SER A 53 27.45 17.43 38.06
CA SER A 53 27.50 16.40 39.09
C SER A 53 27.97 15.03 38.57
N ASP A 54 27.69 14.71 37.30
CA ASP A 54 28.14 13.47 36.64
C ASP A 54 29.67 13.36 36.53
N PHE A 55 30.37 14.51 36.57
CA PHE A 55 31.83 14.59 36.40
C PHE A 55 32.55 14.97 37.70
N ASN A 56 31.85 15.66 38.61
CA ASN A 56 32.28 15.98 39.97
C ASN A 56 31.04 16.16 40.85
N ALA A 57 30.85 15.31 41.86
CA ALA A 57 29.67 15.30 42.72
C ALA A 57 29.41 16.64 43.46
N GLU A 58 30.45 17.44 43.69
CA GLU A 58 30.33 18.76 44.33
C GLU A 58 30.20 19.92 43.33
N ALA A 59 30.24 19.65 42.01
CA ALA A 59 30.15 20.68 41.00
C ALA A 59 28.71 21.06 40.68
N GLU A 60 28.38 22.33 40.86
CA GLU A 60 27.08 22.91 40.48
C GLU A 60 27.17 23.72 39.19
N ARG A 61 28.40 24.09 38.77
CA ARG A 61 28.67 24.89 37.58
C ARG A 61 29.95 24.42 36.90
N PHE A 62 30.06 24.74 35.62
CA PHE A 62 31.21 24.41 34.77
C PHE A 62 32.58 24.85 35.36
N ALA A 63 32.61 25.95 36.10
CA ALA A 63 33.82 26.46 36.74
C ALA A 63 34.34 25.58 37.89
N ASP A 64 33.48 24.76 38.49
CA ASP A 64 33.84 23.84 39.58
C ASP A 64 34.52 22.55 39.03
N LEU A 65 34.57 22.41 37.70
CA LEU A 65 35.23 21.31 37.02
C LEU A 65 36.68 21.66 36.69
N ASN A 66 37.59 20.70 36.87
CA ASN A 66 38.95 20.80 36.38
C ASN A 66 39.02 20.68 34.83
N ALA A 67 40.16 21.00 34.21
CA ALA A 67 40.29 21.01 32.75
C ALA A 67 39.94 19.66 32.08
N GLY A 68 40.22 18.53 32.71
CA GLY A 68 39.87 17.20 32.20
C GLY A 68 38.36 16.95 32.27
N GLN A 69 37.73 17.30 33.39
CA GLN A 69 36.28 17.20 33.59
C GLN A 69 35.51 18.15 32.66
N GLN A 70 35.99 19.37 32.47
CA GLN A 70 35.41 20.34 31.52
C GLN A 70 35.40 19.78 30.09
N LYS A 71 36.48 19.13 29.67
CA LYS A 71 36.56 18.49 28.37
C LYS A 71 35.57 17.33 28.26
N ALA A 72 35.50 16.46 29.27
CA ALA A 72 34.56 15.33 29.30
C ALA A 72 33.09 15.80 29.26
N TYR A 73 32.73 16.82 30.06
CA TYR A 73 31.39 17.42 30.04
C TYR A 73 31.05 18.02 28.67
N SER A 74 32.01 18.70 28.04
CA SER A 74 31.81 19.30 26.71
C SER A 74 31.57 18.24 25.63
N GLU A 75 32.28 17.11 25.70
CA GLU A 75 32.08 15.97 24.81
C GLU A 75 30.71 15.31 25.04
N ALA A 76 30.32 15.07 26.29
CA ALA A 76 29.01 14.53 26.64
C ALA A 76 27.85 15.45 26.24
N SER A 77 28.01 16.77 26.43
CA SER A 77 27.02 17.77 26.02
C SER A 77 26.83 17.77 24.50
N ARG A 78 27.92 17.64 23.74
CA ARG A 78 27.87 17.54 22.28
C ARG A 78 27.17 16.26 21.81
N ASP A 79 27.44 15.13 22.47
CA ASP A 79 26.77 13.86 22.20
C ASP A 79 25.25 13.94 22.51
N TYR A 80 24.88 14.50 23.67
CA TYR A 80 23.49 14.78 24.03
C TYR A 80 22.78 15.64 22.98
N GLU A 81 23.41 16.71 22.49
CA GLU A 81 22.84 17.54 21.43
C GLU A 81 22.60 16.75 20.13
N GLY A 82 23.50 15.84 19.78
CA GLY A 82 23.36 14.93 18.64
C GLY A 82 22.15 14.01 18.81
N ARG A 83 22.11 13.24 19.90
CA ARG A 83 21.00 12.32 20.21
C ARG A 83 19.67 13.06 20.33
N ARG A 84 19.64 14.27 20.90
CA ARG A 84 18.42 15.07 21.03
C ARG A 84 17.89 15.52 19.67
N LYS A 85 18.78 15.85 18.72
CA LYS A 85 18.36 16.20 17.35
C LYS A 85 17.73 14.99 16.64
N GLU A 86 18.31 13.81 16.81
CA GLU A 86 17.75 12.56 16.27
C GLU A 86 16.38 12.23 16.88
N TYR A 87 16.27 12.31 18.21
CA TYR A 87 15.00 12.14 18.93
C TYR A 87 13.91 13.10 18.43
N LEU A 88 14.22 14.39 18.31
CA LEU A 88 13.25 15.39 17.82
C LEU A 88 12.86 15.16 16.36
N TYR A 89 13.80 14.73 15.53
CA TYR A 89 13.53 14.38 14.14
C TYR A 89 12.58 13.18 14.05
N GLU A 90 12.86 12.11 14.79
CA GLU A 90 11.99 10.92 14.80
C GLU A 90 10.60 11.25 15.37
N THR A 91 10.52 12.01 16.48
CA THR A 91 9.25 12.48 17.06
C THR A 91 8.40 13.22 16.04
N ARG A 92 9.01 14.07 15.21
CA ARG A 92 8.32 14.78 14.13
C ARG A 92 7.76 13.82 13.09
N LEU A 93 8.54 12.82 12.68
CA LEU A 93 8.10 11.81 11.71
C LEU A 93 6.98 10.92 12.27
N VAL A 94 7.10 10.51 13.54
CA VAL A 94 6.07 9.74 14.25
C VAL A 94 4.76 10.52 14.30
N THR A 95 4.81 11.82 14.64
CA THR A 95 3.63 12.69 14.64
C THR A 95 3.00 12.78 13.25
N ALA A 96 3.81 12.98 12.20
CA ALA A 96 3.32 13.05 10.82
C ALA A 96 2.68 11.72 10.35
N ALA A 97 3.24 10.58 10.76
CA ALA A 97 2.68 9.27 10.48
C ALA A 97 1.34 9.06 11.20
N ARG A 98 1.23 9.46 12.47
CA ARG A 98 -0.04 9.43 13.22
C ARG A 98 -1.11 10.25 12.49
N THR A 99 -0.79 11.49 12.09
CA THR A 99 -1.72 12.33 11.30
C THR A 99 -2.13 11.66 9.99
N THR A 100 -1.18 11.03 9.29
CA THR A 100 -1.48 10.31 8.05
C THR A 100 -2.47 9.16 8.28
N ILE A 101 -2.28 8.40 9.36
CA ILE A 101 -3.20 7.31 9.72
C ILE A 101 -4.58 7.88 10.08
N THR A 102 -4.67 8.87 10.97
CA THR A 102 -5.96 9.42 11.41
C THR A 102 -6.75 10.08 10.29
N GLU A 103 -6.08 10.68 9.30
CA GLU A 103 -6.73 11.25 8.10
C GLU A 103 -7.22 10.18 7.08
N THR A 104 -6.76 8.94 7.19
CA THR A 104 -7.00 7.89 6.19
C THR A 104 -7.75 6.67 6.73
N ILE A 105 -8.29 6.75 7.94
CA ILE A 105 -9.16 5.72 8.52
C ILE A 105 -10.57 6.28 8.77
N SER A 106 -11.57 5.40 8.82
CA SER A 106 -12.92 5.81 9.19
C SER A 106 -13.01 6.28 10.65
N LYS A 107 -14.02 7.10 10.97
CA LYS A 107 -14.25 7.59 12.35
C LYS A 107 -14.42 6.44 13.36
N ALA A 108 -15.06 5.35 12.95
CA ALA A 108 -15.26 4.17 13.81
C ALA A 108 -13.94 3.43 14.11
N LYS A 109 -12.97 3.45 13.18
CA LYS A 109 -11.63 2.90 13.42
C LYS A 109 -10.83 3.84 14.33
N LEU A 110 -10.93 5.15 14.11
CA LEU A 110 -10.27 6.15 14.94
C LEU A 110 -10.63 6.03 16.43
N THR A 111 -11.90 5.74 16.77
CA THR A 111 -12.33 5.56 18.16
C THR A 111 -11.68 4.38 18.90
N SER A 112 -11.04 3.45 18.17
CA SER A 112 -10.34 2.31 18.76
C SER A 112 -8.85 2.54 19.00
N LEU A 113 -8.32 3.69 18.57
CA LEU A 113 -6.93 4.07 18.70
C LEU A 113 -6.77 5.05 19.87
N HIS A 114 -5.84 4.78 20.78
CA HIS A 114 -5.58 5.64 21.93
C HIS A 114 -4.28 6.42 21.76
N ASP A 115 -4.20 7.63 22.34
CA ASP A 115 -3.07 8.55 22.13
C ASP A 115 -1.76 8.08 22.79
N ASP A 116 -1.86 7.27 23.84
CA ASP A 116 -0.75 6.65 24.58
C ASP A 116 -0.14 5.45 23.84
N GLU A 117 -0.81 4.94 22.81
CA GLU A 117 -0.35 3.80 22.03
C GLU A 117 0.69 4.19 20.98
N THR A 118 1.66 3.30 20.77
CA THR A 118 2.66 3.40 19.72
C THR A 118 2.04 3.27 18.32
N LEU A 119 2.76 3.76 17.30
CA LEU A 119 2.37 3.55 15.90
C LEU A 119 2.20 2.06 15.56
N ARG A 120 2.98 1.19 16.21
CA ARG A 120 2.89 -0.24 15.99
C ARG A 120 1.58 -0.81 16.51
N GLU A 121 1.19 -0.44 17.73
CA GLU A 121 -0.08 -0.87 18.33
C GLU A 121 -1.27 -0.39 17.50
N TRP A 122 -1.23 0.86 17.02
CA TRP A 122 -2.23 1.37 16.08
C TRP A 122 -2.32 0.50 14.82
N PHE A 123 -1.16 0.20 14.20
CA PHE A 123 -1.12 -0.62 13.00
C PHE A 123 -1.70 -2.03 13.24
N VAL A 124 -1.31 -2.68 14.33
CA VAL A 124 -1.80 -4.03 14.69
C VAL A 124 -3.30 -4.04 14.92
N LYS A 125 -3.87 -3.02 15.58
CA LYS A 125 -5.33 -2.91 15.75
C LYS A 125 -6.07 -2.74 14.43
N LEU A 126 -5.53 -1.90 13.54
CA LEU A 126 -6.11 -1.69 12.21
C LEU A 126 -6.05 -2.97 11.37
N GLU A 127 -4.92 -3.68 11.42
CA GLU A 127 -4.71 -4.98 10.77
C GLU A 127 -5.67 -6.02 11.30
N ALA A 128 -5.70 -6.25 12.61
CA ALA A 128 -6.58 -7.25 13.23
C ALA A 128 -8.06 -7.00 12.94
N SER A 129 -8.47 -5.73 12.81
CA SER A 129 -9.88 -5.36 12.63
C SER A 129 -10.31 -5.19 11.16
N THR A 130 -9.38 -5.19 10.20
CA THR A 130 -9.70 -4.83 8.81
C THR A 130 -8.95 -5.64 7.76
N ALA A 131 -7.79 -6.21 8.07
CA ALA A 131 -7.07 -7.01 7.10
C ALA A 131 -7.94 -8.20 6.65
N PRO A 132 -8.20 -8.32 5.35
CA PRO A 132 -9.06 -9.39 4.86
C PRO A 132 -8.35 -10.73 4.97
N THR A 133 -9.13 -11.79 5.20
CA THR A 133 -8.63 -13.13 4.95
C THR A 133 -8.44 -13.35 3.45
N ARG A 134 -7.46 -14.19 3.08
CA ARG A 134 -7.24 -14.54 1.68
C ARG A 134 -8.50 -15.13 1.03
N GLY A 135 -9.22 -15.99 1.74
CA GLY A 135 -10.46 -16.62 1.26
C GLY A 135 -11.54 -15.59 0.93
N TYR A 136 -11.77 -14.63 1.83
CA TYR A 136 -12.73 -13.53 1.61
C TYR A 136 -12.41 -12.74 0.34
N MET A 137 -11.15 -12.36 0.14
CA MET A 137 -10.76 -11.58 -1.04
C MET A 137 -10.90 -12.38 -2.33
N MET A 138 -10.52 -13.67 -2.31
CA MET A 138 -10.70 -14.54 -3.47
C MET A 138 -12.18 -14.64 -3.88
N GLU A 139 -13.08 -14.85 -2.92
CA GLU A 139 -14.52 -14.93 -3.18
C GLU A 139 -15.09 -13.60 -3.68
N ARG A 140 -14.72 -12.48 -3.05
CA ARG A 140 -15.15 -11.14 -3.46
C ARG A 140 -14.70 -10.82 -4.88
N ILE A 141 -13.43 -11.03 -5.20
CA ILE A 141 -12.87 -10.72 -6.53
C ILE A 141 -13.51 -11.62 -7.60
N ARG A 142 -13.73 -12.92 -7.30
CA ARG A 142 -14.47 -13.82 -8.21
C ARG A 142 -15.91 -13.37 -8.46
N ALA A 143 -16.61 -12.94 -7.41
CA ALA A 143 -17.96 -12.41 -7.53
C ALA A 143 -17.96 -11.14 -8.40
N GLN A 144 -17.05 -10.20 -8.15
CA GLN A 144 -16.89 -9.00 -8.96
C GLN A 144 -16.59 -9.32 -10.42
N TYR A 145 -15.64 -10.23 -10.66
CA TYR A 145 -15.29 -10.69 -12.00
C TYR A 145 -16.50 -11.28 -12.74
N THR A 146 -17.22 -12.21 -12.09
CA THR A 146 -18.39 -12.87 -12.68
C THR A 146 -19.52 -11.89 -12.99
N ILE A 147 -19.81 -10.97 -12.06
CA ILE A 147 -20.81 -9.91 -12.26
C ILE A 147 -20.39 -9.01 -13.41
N HIS A 148 -19.11 -8.61 -13.45
CA HIS A 148 -18.58 -7.72 -14.48
C HIS A 148 -18.62 -8.34 -15.88
N LEU A 149 -18.30 -9.64 -16.01
CA LEU A 149 -18.45 -10.38 -17.27
C LEU A 149 -19.91 -10.40 -17.76
N ARG A 150 -20.88 -10.61 -16.87
CA ARG A 150 -22.31 -10.60 -17.23
C ARG A 150 -22.80 -9.23 -17.69
N ALA A 151 -22.17 -8.16 -17.21
CA ALA A 151 -22.48 -6.78 -17.57
C ALA A 151 -21.75 -6.31 -18.83
N PHE A 152 -21.25 -7.22 -19.68
CA PHE A 152 -20.52 -6.88 -20.90
C PHE A 152 -21.38 -6.00 -21.82
N PRO A 153 -20.93 -4.78 -22.17
CA PRO A 153 -21.79 -3.84 -22.88
C PRO A 153 -21.49 -3.85 -24.38
N THR A 154 -22.51 -3.50 -25.18
CA THR A 154 -22.35 -3.30 -26.64
C THR A 154 -21.82 -1.91 -27.00
N LYS A 155 -21.94 -0.95 -26.08
CA LYS A 155 -21.44 0.43 -26.12
C LYS A 155 -20.53 0.68 -24.90
N ASN A 156 -19.63 1.66 -24.93
CA ASN A 156 -18.75 1.98 -23.80
C ASN A 156 -17.81 0.84 -23.35
N ILE A 157 -17.34 0.02 -24.31
CA ILE A 157 -16.40 -1.09 -24.05
C ILE A 157 -15.15 -0.61 -23.32
N SER A 158 -14.64 0.59 -23.63
CA SER A 158 -13.45 1.15 -22.98
C SER A 158 -13.60 1.32 -21.46
N THR A 159 -14.76 1.80 -20.99
CA THR A 159 -15.03 1.95 -19.55
C THR A 159 -15.16 0.59 -18.88
N TRP A 160 -15.82 -0.37 -19.55
CA TRP A 160 -15.90 -1.74 -19.06
C TRP A 160 -14.52 -2.39 -18.97
N LEU A 161 -13.65 -2.16 -19.95
CA LEU A 161 -12.28 -2.69 -19.95
C LEU A 161 -11.42 -2.09 -18.86
N ALA A 162 -11.47 -0.77 -18.65
CA ALA A 162 -10.74 -0.14 -17.55
C ALA A 162 -11.11 -0.79 -16.19
N ARG A 163 -12.41 -1.01 -15.96
CA ARG A 163 -12.87 -1.69 -14.74
C ARG A 163 -12.47 -3.17 -14.70
N TRP A 164 -12.49 -3.85 -15.83
CA TRP A 164 -12.02 -5.24 -15.93
C TRP A 164 -10.53 -5.34 -15.59
N GLU A 165 -9.69 -4.42 -16.07
CA GLU A 165 -8.26 -4.37 -15.76
C GLU A 165 -7.99 -4.15 -14.27
N GLU A 166 -8.78 -3.31 -13.60
CA GLU A 166 -8.72 -3.13 -12.15
C GLU A 166 -9.00 -4.46 -11.42
N ILE A 167 -10.10 -5.14 -11.78
CA ILE A 167 -10.47 -6.44 -11.19
C ILE A 167 -9.38 -7.49 -11.43
N MET A 168 -8.80 -7.52 -12.64
CA MET A 168 -7.73 -8.46 -12.99
C MET A 168 -6.43 -8.16 -12.25
N GLY A 169 -6.12 -6.90 -11.98
CA GLY A 169 -4.99 -6.51 -11.14
C GLY A 169 -5.15 -6.98 -9.70
N GLU A 170 -6.36 -6.85 -9.13
CA GLU A 170 -6.67 -7.43 -7.82
C GLU A 170 -6.60 -8.97 -7.86
N ALA A 171 -7.15 -9.60 -8.90
CA ALA A 171 -7.14 -11.05 -9.05
C ALA A 171 -5.72 -11.64 -9.18
N GLU A 172 -4.80 -10.93 -9.85
CA GLU A 172 -3.39 -11.29 -9.95
C GLU A 172 -2.70 -11.26 -8.57
N GLN A 173 -2.94 -10.23 -7.76
CA GLN A 173 -2.40 -10.11 -6.40
C GLN A 173 -2.76 -11.31 -5.51
N TYR A 174 -3.95 -11.90 -5.72
CA TYR A 174 -4.45 -13.05 -4.97
C TYR A 174 -4.23 -14.41 -5.66
N PHE A 175 -3.56 -14.42 -6.83
CA PHE A 175 -3.28 -15.60 -7.65
C PHE A 175 -4.54 -16.38 -8.07
N LEU A 176 -5.61 -15.67 -8.41
CA LEU A 176 -6.83 -16.29 -8.93
C LEU A 176 -6.59 -16.91 -10.30
N VAL A 177 -7.12 -18.12 -10.52
CA VAL A 177 -6.98 -18.91 -11.77
C VAL A 177 -7.47 -18.12 -12.97
N GLU A 178 -8.52 -17.34 -12.76
CA GLU A 178 -9.14 -16.42 -13.72
C GLU A 178 -8.12 -15.41 -14.26
N ALA A 179 -7.17 -14.95 -13.43
CA ALA A 179 -6.13 -14.00 -13.82
C ALA A 179 -4.83 -14.64 -14.29
N VAL A 180 -4.44 -15.77 -13.69
CA VAL A 180 -3.11 -16.38 -13.96
C VAL A 180 -3.13 -17.44 -15.07
N THR A 181 -4.30 -17.80 -15.59
CA THR A 181 -4.42 -18.80 -16.68
C THR A 181 -5.15 -18.25 -17.89
N GLY A 182 -5.20 -19.02 -18.98
CA GLY A 182 -6.00 -18.69 -20.16
C GLY A 182 -7.52 -18.66 -19.94
N GLN A 183 -8.03 -18.78 -18.70
CA GLN A 183 -9.46 -18.73 -18.43
C GLN A 183 -10.09 -17.41 -18.88
N TRP A 184 -9.49 -16.26 -18.54
CA TRP A 184 -10.03 -14.97 -18.97
C TRP A 184 -10.11 -14.81 -20.50
N LEU A 185 -9.19 -15.41 -21.25
CA LEU A 185 -9.25 -15.42 -22.72
C LEU A 185 -10.47 -16.21 -23.21
N ARG A 186 -10.83 -17.32 -22.56
CA ARG A 186 -12.04 -18.09 -22.88
C ARG A 186 -13.30 -17.33 -22.53
N ASP A 187 -13.28 -16.59 -21.42
CA ASP A 187 -14.42 -15.80 -20.96
C ASP A 187 -14.67 -14.64 -21.94
N ILE A 188 -13.63 -13.89 -22.33
CA ILE A 188 -13.74 -12.85 -23.36
C ILE A 188 -14.18 -13.44 -24.70
N ALA A 189 -13.62 -14.58 -25.13
CA ALA A 189 -14.02 -15.25 -26.38
C ALA A 189 -15.51 -15.55 -26.42
N SER A 190 -16.09 -15.95 -25.29
CA SER A 190 -17.51 -16.25 -25.16
C SER A 190 -18.37 -15.00 -25.24
N LEU A 191 -17.92 -13.89 -24.64
CA LEU A 191 -18.61 -12.60 -24.68
C LEU A 191 -18.64 -11.98 -26.09
N ILE A 192 -17.55 -12.09 -26.84
CA ILE A 192 -17.44 -11.50 -28.18
C ILE A 192 -17.94 -12.40 -29.31
N LYS A 193 -18.20 -13.69 -29.04
CA LYS A 193 -18.67 -14.64 -30.06
C LYS A 193 -19.89 -14.13 -30.84
N PRO A 194 -20.93 -13.53 -30.20
CA PRO A 194 -22.06 -12.97 -30.95
C PRO A 194 -21.71 -11.77 -31.84
N LEU A 195 -20.54 -11.15 -31.62
CA LEU A 195 -20.05 -10.00 -32.40
C LEU A 195 -19.09 -10.43 -33.52
N SER A 196 -18.25 -11.44 -33.28
CA SER A 196 -17.30 -11.98 -34.26
C SER A 196 -16.79 -13.37 -33.88
N ASP A 197 -17.11 -14.36 -34.71
CA ASP A 197 -16.59 -15.72 -34.59
C ASP A 197 -15.07 -15.77 -34.85
N GLY A 198 -14.56 -14.93 -35.75
CA GLY A 198 -13.15 -14.88 -36.11
C GLY A 198 -12.28 -14.46 -34.90
N PHE A 199 -12.67 -13.38 -34.22
CA PHE A 199 -11.97 -12.97 -33.01
C PHE A 199 -12.13 -13.99 -31.88
N SER A 200 -13.34 -14.52 -31.66
CA SER A 200 -13.56 -15.57 -30.66
C SER A 200 -12.59 -16.75 -30.84
N ALA A 201 -12.38 -17.21 -32.07
CA ALA A 201 -11.43 -18.29 -32.37
C ALA A 201 -9.96 -17.93 -32.05
N ILE A 202 -9.54 -16.67 -32.27
CA ILE A 202 -8.20 -16.19 -31.91
C ILE A 202 -8.00 -16.26 -30.39
N PHE A 203 -8.98 -15.79 -29.61
CA PHE A 203 -8.92 -15.82 -28.14
C PHE A 203 -8.87 -17.24 -27.58
N ILE A 204 -9.72 -18.14 -28.10
CA ILE A 204 -9.69 -19.56 -27.71
C ILE A 204 -8.32 -20.18 -28.01
N ARG A 205 -7.71 -19.87 -29.16
CA ARG A 205 -6.37 -20.36 -29.51
C ARG A 205 -5.30 -19.80 -28.57
N GLY A 206 -5.38 -18.51 -28.23
CA GLY A 206 -4.50 -17.87 -27.26
C GLY A 206 -4.59 -18.52 -25.87
N SER A 207 -5.80 -18.87 -25.42
CA SER A 207 -6.02 -19.48 -24.11
C SER A 207 -5.24 -20.78 -23.88
N LYS A 208 -5.04 -21.56 -24.95
CA LYS A 208 -4.30 -22.84 -24.91
C LYS A 208 -2.80 -22.65 -24.64
N ARG A 209 -2.26 -21.46 -24.90
CA ARG A 209 -0.86 -21.11 -24.66
C ARG A 209 -0.59 -20.68 -23.21
N LEU A 210 -1.65 -20.37 -22.45
CA LEU A 210 -1.60 -19.92 -21.05
C LEU A 210 -2.17 -20.97 -20.09
N THR A 211 -1.97 -22.25 -20.39
CA THR A 211 -2.50 -23.38 -19.60
C THR A 211 -1.75 -23.64 -18.30
N LYS A 212 -0.64 -22.93 -18.06
CA LYS A 212 0.12 -22.95 -16.80
C LYS A 212 0.28 -21.51 -16.31
N PRO A 213 0.21 -21.26 -14.98
CA PRO A 213 0.50 -19.95 -14.44
C PRO A 213 1.90 -19.52 -14.88
N PRO A 214 2.07 -18.30 -15.43
CA PRO A 214 3.38 -17.83 -15.81
C PRO A 214 4.30 -17.74 -14.58
N PRO A 215 5.62 -17.94 -14.72
CA PRO A 215 6.55 -17.48 -13.70
C PRO A 215 6.34 -15.97 -13.52
N SER A 216 6.53 -15.49 -12.29
CA SER A 216 6.15 -14.18 -11.70
C SER A 216 6.59 -12.89 -12.43
N SER A 217 6.94 -12.95 -13.71
CA SER A 217 7.49 -11.86 -14.53
C SER A 217 6.91 -11.74 -15.95
N SER A 218 5.89 -12.49 -16.35
CA SER A 218 5.39 -12.40 -17.74
C SER A 218 4.32 -11.33 -17.96
N ARG A 219 4.77 -10.24 -18.60
CA ARG A 219 4.03 -9.30 -19.47
C ARG A 219 2.54 -9.15 -19.16
N SER A 220 2.28 -8.11 -18.38
CA SER A 220 0.97 -7.61 -17.94
C SER A 220 -0.15 -7.85 -18.97
N ILE A 221 -1.23 -8.45 -18.48
CA ILE A 221 -2.57 -8.58 -19.09
C ILE A 221 -2.97 -7.34 -19.91
N LYS A 222 -2.51 -6.15 -19.49
CA LYS A 222 -2.62 -4.85 -20.18
C LYS A 222 -2.20 -4.89 -21.66
N HIS A 223 -1.08 -5.51 -22.01
CA HIS A 223 -0.59 -5.48 -23.41
C HIS A 223 -1.45 -6.31 -24.36
N ILE A 224 -2.10 -7.36 -23.85
CA ILE A 224 -2.96 -8.24 -24.66
C ILE A 224 -4.37 -7.65 -24.76
N GLY A 225 -4.87 -7.04 -23.68
CA GLY A 225 -6.15 -6.30 -23.68
C GLY A 225 -6.12 -5.05 -24.57
N GLN A 226 -5.00 -4.34 -24.64
CA GLN A 226 -4.89 -3.13 -25.46
C GLN A 226 -4.87 -3.40 -26.96
N GLY A 227 -4.16 -4.44 -27.42
CA GLY A 227 -4.21 -4.89 -28.81
C GLY A 227 -5.59 -5.40 -29.24
N PHE A 228 -6.44 -5.81 -28.30
CA PHE A 228 -7.84 -6.19 -28.54
C PHE A 228 -8.74 -4.98 -28.79
N ILE A 229 -8.54 -3.87 -28.06
CA ILE A 229 -9.32 -2.63 -28.21
C ILE A 229 -9.06 -2.00 -29.57
N GLU A 230 -7.80 -1.88 -29.95
CA GLU A 230 -7.39 -1.21 -31.19
C GLU A 230 -7.99 -1.93 -32.41
N ASN A 231 -8.00 -3.27 -32.39
CA ASN A 231 -8.55 -4.07 -33.47
C ASN A 231 -10.09 -4.06 -33.51
N LEU A 232 -10.79 -4.18 -32.37
CA LEU A 232 -12.25 -4.13 -32.34
C LEU A 232 -12.83 -2.75 -32.72
N GLN A 233 -12.11 -1.66 -32.39
CA GLN A 233 -12.52 -0.31 -32.78
C GLN A 233 -12.23 -0.03 -34.27
N SER A 234 -11.14 -0.59 -34.82
CA SER A 234 -10.82 -0.46 -36.24
C SER A 234 -11.84 -1.13 -37.16
N ASP A 235 -12.37 -2.30 -36.78
CA ASP A 235 -13.35 -3.03 -37.61
C ASP A 235 -14.76 -2.38 -37.59
N LYS A 236 -15.17 -1.76 -36.46
CA LYS A 236 -16.43 -1.00 -36.41
C LYS A 236 -16.43 0.27 -37.25
N ASN A 237 -15.26 0.82 -37.59
CA ASN A 237 -15.14 2.01 -38.43
C ASN A 237 -15.02 1.68 -39.93
N ASN A 238 -14.91 0.39 -40.28
CA ASN A 238 -14.80 -0.14 -41.64
C ASN A 238 -16.09 -0.84 -42.14
N THR A 239 -17.20 -0.72 -41.39
CA THR A 239 -18.55 -1.18 -41.79
C THR A 239 -19.53 -0.03 -41.73
#